data_AF-A0A2A4QBQ8-F1
#
_entry.id   AF-A0A2A4QBQ8-F1
#
_cell.length_a   1.000
_cell.length_b   1.000
_cell.length_c   1.000
_cell.angle_alpha   90.00
_cell.angle_beta   90.00
_cell.angle_gamma   90.00
#
_symmetry.space_group_name_H-M   'P 1'
#
loop_
_entity.id
_entity.type
_entity.pdbx_description
1 polymer ?
#
loop_
_entity_poly.entity_id
_entity_poly.type
_entity_poly.pdbx_seq_one_letter_code
_entity_poly.pdbx_strand_id
1 'polypeptide(L)'
;DKGITPLAAPDFSVATLFFESGMVARLTCSIVAPHDHGLRVFCDDGVISVDKAWDNNAPVKLQRRLVLRRKLIEKTRRKTYKLKGKTHPKVGRWGAASMNFALGPVEVLEAVDEGRACRLSPEFALHLTEVTLAIQNAGRDAGAQKMRSRCDVIEPMPWAQ
;
A
#
# COMPACT_ATOMS: atom_id res chain seq x y z
N ASP A 1 -30.63 10.91 -4.93
CA ASP A 1 -30.26 9.59 -5.46
C ASP A 1 -30.02 9.76 -6.96
N LYS A 2 -28.74 9.84 -7.39
CA LYS A 2 -28.39 10.05 -8.80
C LYS A 2 -28.17 8.68 -9.42
N GLY A 3 -29.22 8.18 -10.08
CA GLY A 3 -29.35 6.86 -10.70
C GLY A 3 -28.04 6.16 -11.06
N ILE A 4 -27.77 5.08 -10.33
CA ILE A 4 -26.73 4.12 -10.67
C ILE A 4 -27.21 3.36 -11.90
N THR A 5 -26.65 3.67 -13.06
CA THR A 5 -26.78 2.81 -14.23
C THR A 5 -25.98 1.52 -13.98
N PRO A 6 -26.35 0.38 -14.58
CA PRO A 6 -25.59 -0.89 -14.47
C PRO A 6 -24.13 -0.82 -14.98
N LEU A 7 -23.72 0.33 -15.53
CA LEU A 7 -22.41 0.60 -16.15
C LEU A 7 -21.52 1.49 -15.29
N ALA A 8 -21.97 1.96 -14.13
CA ALA A 8 -21.14 2.78 -13.24
C ALA A 8 -20.07 1.94 -12.54
N ALA A 9 -18.86 2.48 -12.40
CA ALA A 9 -17.81 1.88 -11.58
C ALA A 9 -18.27 1.76 -10.12
N PRO A 10 -17.87 0.70 -9.39
CA PRO A 10 -18.29 0.50 -8.00
C PRO A 10 -17.72 1.61 -7.10
N ASP A 11 -18.54 2.06 -6.14
CA ASP A 11 -18.21 3.09 -5.14
C ASP A 11 -17.55 2.50 -3.87
N PHE A 12 -17.50 1.17 -3.79
CA PHE A 12 -16.89 0.38 -2.72
C PHE A 12 -16.27 -0.91 -3.26
N SER A 13 -15.09 -1.26 -2.77
CA SER A 13 -14.45 -2.55 -2.99
C SER A 13 -13.64 -2.97 -1.77
N VAL A 14 -13.65 -4.28 -1.47
CA VAL A 14 -12.83 -4.90 -0.42
C VAL A 14 -12.28 -6.23 -0.92
N ALA A 15 -11.01 -6.48 -0.64
CA ALA A 15 -10.35 -7.72 -1.01
C ALA A 15 -9.49 -8.26 0.14
N THR A 16 -9.41 -9.59 0.23
CA THR A 16 -8.43 -10.29 1.06
C THR A 16 -7.41 -10.95 0.14
N LEU A 17 -6.13 -10.60 0.31
CA LEU A 17 -5.03 -11.07 -0.51
C LEU A 17 -4.17 -12.03 0.32
N PHE A 18 -3.90 -13.21 -0.21
CA PHE A 18 -3.05 -14.23 0.41
C PHE A 18 -1.73 -14.30 -0.34
N PHE A 19 -0.65 -13.94 0.33
CA PHE A 19 0.70 -13.92 -0.25
C PHE A 19 1.39 -15.27 -0.05
N GLU A 20 2.32 -15.61 -0.94
CA GLU A 20 3.13 -16.84 -0.84
C GLU A 20 3.99 -16.88 0.45
N SER A 21 4.35 -15.72 0.99
CA SER A 21 5.03 -15.58 2.28
C SER A 21 4.16 -15.96 3.50
N GLY A 22 2.87 -16.23 3.30
CA GLY A 22 1.89 -16.44 4.36
C GLY A 22 1.28 -15.15 4.92
N MET A 23 1.74 -13.97 4.48
CA MET A 23 1.10 -12.70 4.82
C MET A 23 -0.31 -12.64 4.24
N VAL A 24 -1.25 -12.09 5.02
CA VAL A 24 -2.61 -11.80 4.56
C VAL A 24 -2.85 -10.30 4.63
N ALA A 25 -3.26 -9.70 3.53
CA ALA A 25 -3.61 -8.29 3.47
C ALA A 25 -5.10 -8.09 3.22
N ARG A 26 -5.69 -7.08 3.87
CA ARG A 26 -7.02 -6.58 3.53
C ARG A 26 -6.88 -5.22 2.88
N LEU A 27 -7.41 -5.08 1.67
CA LEU A 27 -7.50 -3.81 0.95
C LEU A 27 -8.96 -3.35 0.93
N THR A 28 -9.21 -2.09 1.24
CA THR A 28 -10.53 -1.47 1.17
C THR A 28 -10.42 -0.14 0.45
N CYS A 29 -11.23 0.06 -0.58
CA CYS A 29 -11.32 1.29 -1.35
C CYS A 29 -12.78 1.74 -1.39
N SER A 30 -13.05 2.99 -1.06
CA SER A 30 -14.42 3.51 -1.06
C SER A 30 -14.46 5.02 -1.22
N ILE A 31 -15.50 5.50 -1.91
CA ILE A 31 -15.85 6.93 -1.97
C ILE A 31 -17.03 7.29 -1.06
N VAL A 32 -17.70 6.30 -0.46
CA VAL A 32 -18.89 6.48 0.41
C VAL A 32 -18.57 6.38 1.91
N ALA A 33 -17.40 5.84 2.27
CA ALA A 33 -16.94 5.74 3.65
C ALA A 33 -16.15 6.99 4.09
N PRO A 34 -15.99 7.23 5.41
CA PRO A 34 -15.11 8.28 5.92
C PRO A 34 -13.67 8.15 5.38
N HIS A 35 -12.99 9.28 5.28
CA HIS A 35 -11.64 9.35 4.74
C HIS A 35 -10.63 8.54 5.59
N ASP A 36 -10.16 7.42 5.06
CA ASP A 36 -9.08 6.61 5.63
C ASP A 36 -8.13 6.16 4.52
N HIS A 37 -6.94 6.77 4.49
CA HIS A 37 -5.85 6.40 3.58
C HIS A 37 -4.74 5.65 4.32
N GLY A 38 -5.09 5.04 5.45
CA GLY A 38 -4.13 4.41 6.33
C GLY A 38 -3.60 3.08 5.79
N LEU A 39 -2.33 2.83 6.05
CA LEU A 39 -1.72 1.51 5.91
C LEU A 39 -1.32 1.04 7.30
N ARG A 40 -1.64 -0.22 7.62
CA ARG A 40 -1.33 -0.86 8.90
C ARG A 40 -0.72 -2.22 8.66
N VAL A 41 0.42 -2.47 9.31
CA VAL A 41 1.11 -3.76 9.35
C VAL A 41 1.02 -4.27 10.77
N PHE A 42 0.42 -5.45 10.94
CA PHE A 42 0.27 -6.10 12.23
C PHE A 42 1.37 -7.14 12.37
N CYS A 43 2.24 -6.96 13.36
CA CYS A 43 3.36 -7.83 13.65
C CYS A 43 3.17 -8.48 15.02
N ASP A 44 4.08 -9.38 15.39
CA ASP A 44 4.06 -10.05 16.70
C ASP A 44 4.28 -9.06 17.85
N ASP A 45 5.18 -8.09 17.66
CA ASP A 45 5.55 -7.08 18.67
C ASP A 45 4.68 -5.81 18.67
N GLY A 46 3.62 -5.79 17.86
CA GLY A 46 2.67 -4.68 17.76
C GLY A 46 2.37 -4.25 16.34
N VAL A 47 2.00 -2.98 16.17
CA VAL A 47 1.45 -2.46 14.91
C VAL A 47 2.30 -1.29 14.41
N ILE A 48 2.65 -1.34 13.13
CA ILE A 48 3.26 -0.23 12.39
C ILE A 48 2.19 0.38 11.48
N SER A 49 2.07 1.70 11.46
CA SER A 49 1.04 2.36 10.64
C SER A 49 1.44 3.72 10.11
N VAL A 50 0.88 4.10 8.96
CA VAL A 50 0.85 5.47 8.44
C VAL A 50 -0.60 5.88 8.20
N ASP A 51 -0.96 7.14 8.44
CA ASP A 51 -2.35 7.61 8.26
C ASP A 51 -2.69 7.93 6.79
N LYS A 52 -1.66 8.21 5.98
CA LYS A 52 -1.78 8.55 4.56
C LYS A 52 -0.69 7.83 3.79
N ALA A 53 -1.00 6.65 3.25
CA ALA A 53 -0.06 5.81 2.51
C ALA A 53 0.50 6.50 1.26
N TRP A 54 -0.21 7.51 0.74
CA TRP A 54 0.16 8.27 -0.45
C TRP A 54 1.10 9.47 -0.13
N ASP A 55 1.13 9.95 1.11
CA ASP A 55 1.97 11.09 1.49
C ASP A 55 3.40 10.61 1.74
N ASN A 56 4.33 11.02 0.88
CA ASN A 56 5.75 10.64 0.97
C ASN A 56 6.43 11.10 2.28
N ASN A 57 5.79 11.96 3.08
CA ASN A 57 6.26 12.41 4.40
C ASN A 57 5.44 11.87 5.56
N ALA A 58 4.45 11.02 5.30
CA ALA A 58 3.62 10.47 6.36
C ALA A 58 4.50 9.84 7.44
N PRO A 59 4.40 10.29 8.70
CA PRO A 59 5.23 9.75 9.74
C PRO A 59 4.79 8.33 10.07
N VAL A 60 5.76 7.44 10.23
CA VAL A 60 5.52 6.05 10.63
C VAL A 60 5.22 6.01 12.13
N LYS A 61 4.10 5.43 12.51
CA LYS A 61 3.70 5.26 13.91
C LYS A 61 3.91 3.81 14.32
N LEU A 62 4.61 3.61 15.43
CA LEU A 62 4.80 2.32 16.06
C LEU A 62 3.97 2.25 17.35
N GLN A 63 3.09 1.27 17.42
CA GLN A 63 2.35 0.92 18.62
C GLN A 63 2.89 -0.43 19.11
N ARG A 64 3.59 -0.44 20.26
CA ARG A 64 4.17 -1.67 20.80
C ARG A 64 3.11 -2.48 21.53
N ARG A 65 3.17 -3.80 21.34
CA ARG A 65 2.40 -4.78 22.09
C ARG A 65 3.11 -5.14 23.39
N LEU A 66 2.32 -5.32 24.43
CA LEU A 66 2.79 -5.73 25.75
C LEU A 66 1.88 -6.81 26.31
N VAL A 67 2.43 -7.64 27.20
CA VAL A 67 1.65 -8.55 28.02
C VAL A 67 1.52 -7.96 29.42
N LEU A 68 0.30 -7.59 29.82
CA LEU A 68 -0.01 -7.11 31.16
C LEU A 68 -1.00 -8.08 31.81
N ARG A 69 -0.62 -8.69 32.95
CA ARG A 69 -1.47 -9.67 33.67
C ARG A 69 -2.02 -10.77 32.75
N ARG A 70 -1.14 -11.34 31.90
CA ARG A 70 -1.47 -12.38 30.88
C ARG A 70 -2.42 -11.90 29.77
N LYS A 71 -2.71 -10.61 29.68
CA LYS A 71 -3.48 -10.02 28.57
C LYS A 71 -2.54 -9.30 27.62
N LEU A 72 -2.67 -9.63 26.34
CA LEU A 72 -1.95 -8.98 25.27
C LEU A 72 -2.69 -7.68 24.93
N ILE A 73 -2.01 -6.56 25.15
CA ILE A 73 -2.55 -5.21 24.97
C ILE A 73 -1.59 -4.37 24.12
N GLU A 74 -2.14 -3.48 23.31
CA GLU A 74 -1.36 -2.49 22.59
C GLU A 74 -1.17 -1.24 23.46
N LYS A 75 0.04 -0.67 23.49
CA LYS A 75 0.28 0.61 24.19
C LYS A 75 -0.63 1.69 23.62
N THR A 76 -1.29 2.46 24.49
CA THR A 76 -2.15 3.59 24.06
C THR A 76 -1.35 4.68 23.34
N ARG A 77 -0.11 4.93 23.76
CA ARG A 77 0.78 5.91 23.12
C ARG A 77 1.53 5.27 21.95
N ARG A 78 1.38 5.88 20.77
CA ARG A 78 2.15 5.55 19.57
C ARG A 78 3.45 6.35 19.56
N LYS A 79 4.57 5.70 19.24
CA LYS A 79 5.85 6.38 18.99
C LYS A 79 5.94 6.71 17.51
N THR A 80 6.20 7.97 17.20
CA THR A 80 6.29 8.47 15.83
C THR A 80 7.75 8.46 15.37
N TYR A 81 7.99 7.90 14.19
CA TYR A 81 9.27 7.87 13.49
C TYR A 81 9.12 8.64 12.18
N LYS A 82 10.10 9.48 11.90
CA LYS A 82 10.27 10.14 10.61
C LYS A 82 11.53 9.60 9.97
N LEU A 83 11.49 9.34 8.68
CA LEU A 83 12.68 8.98 7.92
C LEU A 83 13.70 10.11 8.05
N LYS A 84 14.93 9.74 8.41
CA LYS A 84 16.07 10.66 8.49
C LYS A 84 16.77 10.70 7.13
N GLY A 85 17.38 11.83 6.81
CA GLY A 85 18.15 11.99 5.57
C GLY A 85 17.35 12.58 4.41
N LYS A 86 18.06 12.85 3.31
CA LYS A 86 17.49 13.38 2.07
C LYS A 86 16.91 12.21 1.27
N THR A 87 15.63 12.31 0.92
CA THR A 87 14.97 11.37 0.01
C THR A 87 14.88 12.00 -1.38
N HIS A 88 13.67 12.23 -1.90
CA HIS A 88 13.42 12.94 -3.14
C HIS A 88 12.99 14.39 -2.88
N PRO A 89 13.03 15.27 -3.91
CA PRO A 89 12.46 16.61 -3.83
C PRO A 89 10.98 16.56 -3.42
N LYS A 90 10.58 17.48 -2.55
CA LYS A 90 9.21 17.62 -2.06
C LYS A 90 8.65 18.92 -2.60
N VAL A 91 7.57 18.84 -3.37
CA VAL A 91 6.87 20.03 -3.86
C VAL A 91 6.01 20.58 -2.72
N GLY A 92 6.02 21.90 -2.51
CA GLY A 92 5.26 22.57 -1.44
C GLY A 92 3.75 22.62 -1.66
N ARG A 93 3.17 21.59 -2.28
CA ARG A 93 1.73 21.50 -2.58
C ARG A 93 0.96 20.91 -1.38
N TRP A 94 -0.34 21.17 -1.34
CA TRP A 94 -1.24 20.73 -0.27
C TRP A 94 -2.13 19.55 -0.69
N GLY A 95 -2.52 18.71 0.27
CA GLY A 95 -3.40 17.56 0.02
C GLY A 95 -2.77 16.52 -0.90
N ALA A 96 -3.58 15.73 -1.62
CA ALA A 96 -3.12 14.65 -2.51
C ALA A 96 -2.04 15.10 -3.53
N ALA A 97 -2.02 16.40 -3.85
CA ALA A 97 -1.03 17.00 -4.74
C ALA A 97 0.38 17.13 -4.13
N SER A 98 0.58 16.81 -2.85
CA SER A 98 1.88 16.82 -2.18
C SER A 98 2.72 15.58 -2.46
N MET A 99 2.15 14.54 -3.09
CA MET A 99 2.91 13.38 -3.56
C MET A 99 3.81 13.77 -4.74
N ASN A 100 5.02 13.21 -4.76
CA ASN A 100 5.86 13.26 -5.94
C ASN A 100 5.50 12.14 -6.93
N PHE A 101 4.58 12.43 -7.85
CA PHE A 101 4.17 11.48 -8.90
C PHE A 101 5.28 11.14 -9.90
N ALA A 102 6.36 11.93 -9.96
CA ALA A 102 7.46 11.69 -10.87
C ALA A 102 8.38 10.54 -10.44
N LEU A 103 8.24 10.00 -9.23
CA LEU A 103 9.12 8.94 -8.72
C LEU A 103 9.12 7.69 -9.60
N GLY A 104 7.97 7.29 -10.15
CA GLY A 104 7.88 6.16 -11.07
C GLY A 104 8.66 6.39 -12.37
N PRO A 105 8.37 7.46 -13.14
CA PRO A 105 9.14 7.83 -14.31
C PRO A 105 10.65 7.99 -14.07
N VAL A 106 11.03 8.59 -12.93
CA VAL A 106 12.44 8.74 -12.55
C VAL A 106 13.11 7.38 -12.37
N GLU A 107 12.49 6.44 -11.65
CA GLU A 107 13.03 5.09 -11.48
C GLU A 107 13.23 4.36 -12.83
N VAL A 108 12.30 4.52 -13.77
CA VAL A 108 12.42 3.92 -15.11
C VAL A 108 13.60 4.53 -15.88
N LEU A 109 13.76 5.85 -15.83
CA LEU A 109 14.87 6.54 -16.51
C LEU A 109 16.23 6.19 -15.88
N GLU A 110 16.32 6.17 -14.54
CA GLU A 110 17.54 5.78 -13.82
C GLU A 110 17.93 4.34 -14.13
N ALA A 111 16.97 3.41 -14.20
CA ALA A 111 17.26 2.02 -14.55
C ALA A 111 17.83 1.87 -15.97
N VAL A 112 17.33 2.64 -16.93
CA VAL A 112 17.85 2.67 -18.32
C VAL A 112 19.26 3.25 -18.37
N ASP A 113 19.50 4.37 -17.69
CA ASP A 113 20.81 5.05 -17.67
C ASP A 113 21.89 4.19 -17.00
N GLU A 114 21.55 3.56 -15.88
CA GLU A 114 22.47 2.72 -15.10
C GLU A 114 22.61 1.29 -15.65
N GLY A 115 21.78 0.89 -16.63
CA GLY A 115 21.76 -0.47 -17.17
C GLY A 115 21.37 -1.54 -16.14
N ARG A 116 20.56 -1.18 -15.14
CA ARG A 116 20.08 -2.08 -14.08
C ARG A 116 18.62 -2.49 -14.30
N ALA A 117 18.18 -3.53 -13.60
CA ALA A 117 16.75 -3.86 -13.55
C ALA A 117 15.96 -2.71 -12.90
N CYS A 118 14.82 -2.36 -13.52
CA CYS A 118 13.87 -1.41 -12.95
C CYS A 118 13.13 -2.07 -11.78
N ARG A 119 13.00 -1.37 -10.65
CA ARG A 119 12.23 -1.83 -9.48
C ARG A 119 10.75 -2.03 -9.80
N LEU A 120 10.23 -1.28 -10.78
CA LEU A 120 8.88 -1.42 -11.31
C LEU A 120 8.91 -2.25 -12.60
N SER A 121 9.24 -3.54 -12.47
CA SER A 121 9.44 -4.43 -13.61
C SER A 121 8.13 -4.66 -14.41
N PRO A 122 8.22 -5.08 -15.69
CA PRO A 122 7.06 -5.47 -16.48
C PRO A 122 6.23 -6.59 -15.81
N GLU A 123 6.88 -7.53 -15.14
CA GLU A 123 6.26 -8.62 -14.40
C GLU A 123 5.46 -8.10 -13.21
N PHE A 124 5.99 -7.11 -12.48
CA PHE A 124 5.26 -6.43 -11.41
C PHE A 124 4.01 -5.72 -11.95
N ALA A 125 4.14 -5.00 -13.07
CA ALA A 125 3.00 -4.32 -13.70
C ALA A 125 1.92 -5.31 -14.17
N LEU A 126 2.32 -6.44 -14.77
CA LEU A 126 1.42 -7.52 -15.16
C LEU A 126 0.72 -8.13 -13.93
N HIS A 127 1.47 -8.41 -12.86
CA HIS A 127 0.93 -9.01 -11.65
C HIS A 127 -0.05 -8.10 -10.93
N LEU A 128 0.28 -6.81 -10.79
CA LEU A 128 -0.63 -5.80 -10.23
C LEU A 128 -1.92 -5.69 -11.04
N THR A 129 -1.83 -5.79 -12.37
CA THR A 129 -2.98 -5.76 -13.27
C THR A 129 -3.85 -7.01 -13.08
N GLU A 130 -3.27 -8.21 -13.01
CA GLU A 130 -4.00 -9.45 -12.73
C GLU A 130 -4.74 -9.37 -11.39
N VAL A 131 -4.07 -8.93 -10.32
CA VAL A 131 -4.68 -8.78 -8.99
C VAL A 131 -5.84 -7.79 -9.02
N THR A 132 -5.68 -6.65 -9.70
CA THR A 132 -6.73 -5.63 -9.81
C THR A 132 -7.96 -6.16 -10.56
N LEU A 133 -7.75 -6.86 -11.67
CA LEU A 133 -8.82 -7.51 -12.43
C LEU A 133 -9.48 -8.62 -11.62
N ALA A 134 -8.73 -9.39 -10.84
CA ALA A 134 -9.28 -10.42 -9.97
C ALA A 134 -10.17 -9.83 -8.88
N ILE A 135 -9.78 -8.70 -8.26
CA ILE A 135 -10.61 -7.98 -7.29
C ILE A 135 -11.88 -7.44 -7.95
N GLN A 136 -11.75 -6.80 -9.10
CA GLN A 136 -12.89 -6.22 -9.82
C GLN A 136 -13.89 -7.29 -10.28
N ASN A 137 -13.38 -8.42 -10.79
CA ASN A 137 -14.19 -9.48 -11.37
C ASN A 137 -14.64 -10.53 -10.35
N ALA A 138 -14.17 -10.48 -9.09
CA ALA A 138 -14.67 -11.37 -8.03
C ALA A 138 -16.19 -11.23 -7.90
N GLY A 139 -16.71 -10.00 -7.83
CA GLY A 139 -18.15 -9.72 -7.95
C GLY A 139 -19.04 -10.60 -7.06
N ARG A 140 -20.25 -10.93 -7.55
CA ARG A 140 -21.18 -11.88 -6.89
C ARG A 140 -20.96 -13.32 -7.34
N ASP A 141 -20.48 -13.49 -8.57
CA ASP A 141 -20.56 -14.77 -9.28
C ASP A 141 -19.20 -15.48 -9.37
N ALA A 142 -18.11 -14.80 -8.99
CA ALA A 142 -16.78 -15.39 -8.87
C ALA A 142 -16.31 -15.38 -7.40
N GLY A 143 -15.46 -16.34 -7.06
CA GLY A 143 -14.90 -16.49 -5.72
C GLY A 143 -13.45 -16.05 -5.63
N ALA A 144 -12.73 -16.61 -4.65
CA ALA A 144 -11.29 -16.46 -4.55
C ALA A 144 -10.59 -16.92 -5.84
N GLN A 145 -9.68 -16.09 -6.36
CA GLN A 145 -8.91 -16.40 -7.56
C GLN A 145 -7.45 -16.65 -7.20
N LYS A 146 -6.84 -17.66 -7.82
CA LYS A 146 -5.40 -17.95 -7.68
C LYS A 146 -4.64 -17.23 -8.78
N MET A 147 -3.71 -16.36 -8.38
CA MET A 147 -2.89 -15.60 -9.33
C MET A 147 -1.96 -16.55 -10.12
N ARG A 148 -1.80 -16.26 -11.41
CA ARG A 148 -0.95 -17.04 -12.33
C ARG A 148 0.37 -16.35 -12.58
N SER A 149 0.36 -15.02 -12.69
CA SER A 149 1.58 -14.23 -12.80
C SER A 149 2.31 -14.16 -11.46
N ARG A 150 3.60 -13.83 -11.54
CA ARG A 150 4.52 -13.65 -10.41
C ARG A 150 5.41 -12.45 -10.71
N CYS A 151 5.93 -11.81 -9.68
CA CYS A 151 6.94 -10.77 -9.78
C CYS A 151 7.89 -10.87 -8.58
N ASP A 152 9.09 -10.33 -8.73
CA ASP A 152 10.05 -10.26 -7.62
C ASP A 152 9.59 -9.26 -6.56
N VAL A 153 10.11 -9.43 -5.34
CA VAL A 153 9.88 -8.49 -4.25
C VAL A 153 10.55 -7.16 -4.60
N ILE A 154 9.83 -6.05 -4.43
CA ILE A 154 10.40 -4.72 -4.64
C ILE A 154 11.43 -4.44 -3.54
N GLU A 155 12.68 -4.27 -3.97
CA GLU A 155 13.78 -3.90 -3.08
C GLU A 155 13.53 -2.53 -2.40
N PRO A 156 13.86 -2.37 -1.11
CA PRO A 156 13.82 -1.07 -0.45
C PRO A 156 14.71 -0.04 -1.15
N MET A 157 14.35 1.23 -1.03
CA MET A 157 15.17 2.32 -1.55
C MET A 157 16.53 2.37 -0.83
N PRO A 158 17.63 2.79 -1.49
CA PRO A 158 18.96 2.81 -0.86
C PRO A 158 19.03 3.64 0.43
N TRP A 159 18.26 4.72 0.53
CA TRP A 159 18.19 5.56 1.74
C TRP A 159 17.42 4.92 2.90
N ALA A 160 16.79 3.76 2.70
CA ALA A 160 16.03 3.02 3.70
C ALA A 160 16.83 1.87 4.34
N GLN A 161 18.09 1.66 3.94
CA GLN A 161 19.01 0.67 4.50
C GLN A 161 19.69 1.17 5.77
#